data_AF-A0AAD7WUP4-F1
#
_entry.id   AF-A0AAD7WUP4-F1
#
_cell.length_a   1.000
_cell.length_b   1.000
_cell.length_c   1.000
_cell.angle_alpha   90.00
_cell.angle_beta   90.00
_cell.angle_gamma   90.00
#
_symmetry.space_group_name_H-M   'P 1'
#
loop_
_entity.id
_entity.type
_entity.pdbx_description
1 polymer ?
#
loop_
_entity_poly.entity_id
_entity_poly.type
_entity_poly.pdbx_seq_one_letter_code
_entity_poly.pdbx_strand_id
1 'polypeptide(L)'
;EKAQRVAKAIRKQTGEVRDRWERLNAHASSWQQQVDKALEKLQDLRSAMDQTDLRLAEAEDTKAGWQPVGDLLIDSLQDHIEKTTAFREEIMPLKQDVRVVNELSSQLAPLDVQLSSNTSRQLDDLNMRWKLLQVAVEERLKQLQEAHRDFGPSSQHFLSTSVQLPWQRAVSQNKVPYYINHQTQTTCWDHPKMTELFQTLGDLNNVRFSAYRTAMKIRRLQKALCLDLLDLNVAQNTFEQHKLTQNTQQLCVPDVINCLTTIYDGLEQNHKDLVNVPLCVDMCLNWLLNVYDTGRSGKIPVLSMKIGLLSLSKGHLEEKYKYLFRQVAGPADTCDQRQLAQLLRDAIQIPRQLGEVAAFGGSNIDPSVRSCFQHITNKVELEPRQFVDWMRLEPQSMVWLPVLHRVAAAETAKHQAKCNICKECPIVGFRYRSLKHFNYDVCQSCFFSGRTAKGHKLNYPMVEYCTPTTSGEDMRDFTKVLKNKFRSKKYFAKHPRLGYLPVQTVLEGDNMETPVTLISMCPEQYELSQSPQLSHDDTHSRIEQYASRVGTDGEVEWLSTDGQQLCYRKH
;
A
#
# COMPACT_ATOMS: atom_id res chain seq x y z
N GLU A 1 48.33 -73.18 87.06
CA GLU A 1 48.26 -73.28 85.58
C GLU A 1 46.86 -73.26 84.97
N LYS A 2 45.92 -74.16 85.34
CA LYS A 2 44.55 -74.19 84.75
C LYS A 2 43.81 -72.84 84.87
N ALA A 3 43.85 -72.19 86.04
CA ALA A 3 43.24 -70.88 86.26
C ALA A 3 43.85 -69.76 85.40
N GLN A 4 45.17 -69.81 85.14
CA GLN A 4 45.85 -68.85 84.24
C GLN A 4 45.44 -69.02 82.78
N ARG A 5 45.24 -70.26 82.30
CA ARG A 5 44.76 -70.51 80.93
C ARG A 5 43.32 -70.01 80.75
N VAL A 6 42.45 -70.24 81.73
CA VAL A 6 41.07 -69.74 81.73
C VAL A 6 41.05 -68.20 81.77
N ALA A 7 41.84 -67.57 82.65
CA ALA A 7 41.94 -66.11 82.70
C ALA A 7 42.46 -65.50 81.38
N LYS A 8 43.39 -66.19 80.68
CA LYS A 8 43.91 -65.76 79.37
C LYS A 8 42.85 -65.91 78.26
N ALA A 9 42.07 -66.99 78.29
CA ALA A 9 40.95 -67.21 77.36
C ALA A 9 39.82 -66.19 77.58
N ILE A 10 39.46 -65.90 78.84
CA ILE A 10 38.48 -64.87 79.20
C ILE A 10 38.96 -63.51 78.71
N ARG A 11 40.21 -63.10 78.98
CA ARG A 11 40.75 -61.82 78.45
C ARG A 11 40.71 -61.73 76.93
N LYS A 12 41.00 -62.83 76.22
CA LYS A 12 40.92 -62.87 74.76
C LYS A 12 39.48 -62.67 74.28
N GLN A 13 38.52 -63.40 74.85
CA GLN A 13 37.10 -63.27 74.55
C GLN A 13 36.55 -61.88 74.91
N THR A 14 36.95 -61.30 76.04
CA THR A 14 36.60 -59.92 76.41
C THR A 14 37.15 -58.90 75.41
N GLY A 15 38.38 -59.10 74.91
CA GLY A 15 38.94 -58.30 73.82
C GLY A 15 38.14 -58.42 72.52
N GLU A 16 37.81 -59.65 72.09
CA GLU A 16 36.99 -59.92 70.90
C GLU A 16 35.59 -59.30 70.99
N VAL A 17 34.95 -59.35 72.18
CA VAL A 17 33.65 -58.72 72.43
C VAL A 17 33.76 -57.19 72.37
N ARG A 18 34.82 -56.61 72.96
CA ARG A 18 35.06 -55.15 72.88
C ARG A 18 35.24 -54.69 71.43
N ASP A 19 36.06 -55.39 70.65
CA ASP A 19 36.31 -55.03 69.25
C ASP A 19 35.05 -55.22 68.37
N ARG A 20 34.17 -56.17 68.70
CA ARG A 20 32.85 -56.32 68.06
C ARG A 20 31.87 -55.21 68.47
N TRP A 21 31.88 -54.82 69.75
CA TRP A 21 31.07 -53.73 70.27
C TRP A 21 31.46 -52.38 69.65
N GLU A 22 32.75 -52.10 69.53
CA GLU A 22 33.27 -50.90 68.87
C GLU A 22 32.86 -50.85 67.39
N ARG A 23 32.94 -51.98 66.66
CA ARG A 23 32.46 -52.07 65.28
C ARG A 23 30.96 -51.87 65.15
N LEU A 24 30.17 -52.46 66.06
CA LEU A 24 28.72 -52.26 66.08
C LEU A 24 28.36 -50.79 66.32
N ASN A 25 29.02 -50.13 67.28
CA ASN A 25 28.82 -48.71 67.53
C ASN A 25 29.22 -47.85 66.32
N ALA A 26 30.33 -48.17 65.65
CA ALA A 26 30.74 -47.46 64.43
C ALA A 26 29.70 -47.63 63.30
N HIS A 27 29.19 -48.84 63.10
CA HIS A 27 28.12 -49.11 62.13
C HIS A 27 26.82 -48.38 62.50
N ALA A 28 26.41 -48.40 63.76
CA ALA A 28 25.21 -47.72 64.23
C ALA A 28 25.30 -46.20 64.02
N SER A 29 26.45 -45.60 64.33
CA SER A 29 26.69 -44.17 64.07
C SER A 29 26.67 -43.83 62.58
N SER A 30 27.26 -44.68 61.73
CA SER A 30 27.21 -44.50 60.27
C SER A 30 25.78 -44.62 59.73
N TRP A 31 24.99 -45.56 60.23
CA TRP A 31 23.59 -45.71 59.89
C TRP A 31 22.76 -44.51 60.32
N GLN A 32 22.98 -44.01 61.53
CA GLN A 32 22.31 -42.81 62.03
C GLN A 32 22.57 -41.61 61.11
N GLN A 33 23.83 -41.38 60.72
CA GLN A 33 24.18 -40.30 59.79
C GLN A 33 23.50 -40.44 58.41
N GLN A 34 23.36 -41.66 57.89
CA GLN A 34 22.65 -41.91 56.63
C GLN A 34 21.16 -41.62 56.76
N VAL A 35 20.54 -42.05 57.86
CA VAL A 35 19.12 -41.79 58.15
C VAL A 35 18.86 -40.30 58.33
N ASP A 36 19.71 -39.59 59.08
CA ASP A 36 19.57 -38.14 59.31
C ASP A 36 19.67 -37.36 57.99
N LYS A 37 20.64 -37.73 57.13
CA LYS A 37 20.80 -37.12 55.80
C LYS A 37 19.61 -37.40 54.87
N ALA A 38 19.07 -38.63 54.90
CA ALA A 38 17.88 -38.99 54.14
C ALA A 38 16.65 -38.21 54.62
N LEU A 39 16.49 -38.05 55.93
CA LEU A 39 15.39 -37.31 56.53
C LEU A 39 15.45 -35.82 56.15
N GLU A 40 16.62 -35.19 56.23
CA GLU A 40 16.85 -33.80 55.81
C GLU A 40 16.43 -33.60 54.34
N LYS A 41 16.87 -34.50 53.44
CA LYS A 41 16.52 -34.42 52.01
C LYS A 41 15.03 -34.63 51.73
N LEU A 42 14.38 -35.51 52.48
CA LEU A 42 12.92 -35.70 52.38
C LEU A 42 12.15 -34.47 52.90
N GLN A 43 12.64 -33.81 53.94
CA GLN A 43 12.05 -32.57 54.46
C GLN A 43 12.22 -31.42 53.47
N ASP A 44 13.41 -31.27 52.88
CA ASP A 44 13.68 -30.28 51.83
C ASP A 44 12.77 -30.49 50.63
N LEU A 45 12.65 -31.74 50.15
CA LEU A 45 11.78 -32.09 49.03
C LEU A 45 10.33 -31.75 49.36
N ARG A 46 9.85 -32.11 50.56
CA ARG A 46 8.47 -31.85 50.98
C ARG A 46 8.18 -30.34 51.01
N SER A 47 9.07 -29.56 51.62
CA SER A 47 8.95 -28.11 51.70
C SER A 47 8.93 -27.46 50.31
N ALA A 48 9.84 -27.88 49.43
CA ALA A 48 9.89 -27.39 48.05
C ALA A 48 8.64 -27.77 47.24
N MET A 49 8.11 -28.98 47.42
CA MET A 49 6.86 -29.42 46.79
C MET A 49 5.67 -28.58 47.26
N ASP A 50 5.52 -28.39 48.58
CA ASP A 50 4.40 -27.62 49.15
C ASP A 50 4.46 -26.14 48.72
N GLN A 51 5.66 -25.55 48.63
CA GLN A 51 5.83 -24.18 48.14
C GLN A 51 5.54 -24.05 46.63
N THR A 52 5.98 -25.02 45.84
CA THR A 52 5.71 -25.05 44.38
C THR A 52 4.22 -25.23 44.11
N ASP A 53 3.55 -26.09 44.88
CA ASP A 53 2.11 -26.33 44.79
C ASP A 53 1.29 -25.06 45.02
N LEU A 54 1.61 -24.31 46.09
CA LEU A 54 0.93 -23.05 46.41
C LEU A 54 1.09 -22.02 45.29
N ARG A 55 2.31 -21.80 44.83
CA ARG A 55 2.59 -20.82 43.76
C ARG A 55 1.98 -21.23 42.42
N LEU A 56 1.94 -22.54 42.12
CA LEU A 56 1.25 -23.05 40.94
C LEU A 56 -0.26 -22.79 41.03
N ALA A 57 -0.88 -23.04 42.20
CA ALA A 57 -2.30 -22.78 42.41
C ALA A 57 -2.66 -21.30 42.22
N GLU A 58 -1.86 -20.38 42.75
CA GLU A 58 -2.06 -18.93 42.56
C GLU A 58 -2.01 -18.51 41.07
N ALA A 59 -1.07 -19.09 40.31
CA ALA A 59 -0.95 -18.83 38.88
C ALA A 59 -2.09 -19.47 38.08
N GLU A 60 -2.55 -20.67 38.47
CA GLU A 60 -3.69 -21.35 37.87
C GLU A 60 -5.01 -20.60 38.11
N ASP A 61 -5.20 -20.02 39.30
CA ASP A 61 -6.36 -19.17 39.62
C ASP A 61 -6.36 -17.89 38.78
N THR A 62 -5.19 -17.27 38.59
CA THR A 62 -5.05 -16.10 37.71
C THR A 62 -5.42 -16.45 36.27
N LYS A 63 -4.98 -17.61 35.78
CA LYS A 63 -5.36 -18.15 34.46
C LYS A 63 -6.87 -18.44 34.40
N ALA A 64 -7.48 -18.99 35.45
CA ALA A 64 -8.90 -19.31 35.48
C ALA A 64 -9.80 -18.06 35.34
N GLY A 65 -9.31 -16.89 35.74
CA GLY A 65 -9.99 -15.60 35.56
C GLY A 65 -9.94 -15.05 34.13
N TRP A 66 -9.25 -15.69 33.20
CA TRP A 66 -9.12 -15.19 31.83
C TRP A 66 -10.39 -15.34 31.01
N GLN A 67 -10.87 -14.22 30.45
CA GLN A 67 -11.95 -14.22 29.48
C GLN A 67 -11.53 -14.84 28.14
N PRO A 68 -12.43 -15.54 27.41
CA PRO A 68 -12.17 -15.99 26.04
C PRO A 68 -11.79 -14.83 25.12
N VAL A 69 -10.84 -15.05 24.19
CA VAL A 69 -10.34 -13.99 23.30
C VAL A 69 -11.44 -13.40 22.41
N GLY A 70 -12.42 -14.21 22.01
CA GLY A 70 -13.55 -13.77 21.17
C GLY A 70 -14.52 -12.80 21.85
N ASP A 71 -14.51 -12.72 23.18
CA ASP A 71 -15.39 -11.85 23.96
C ASP A 71 -14.72 -10.51 24.31
N LEU A 72 -13.45 -10.33 23.95
CA LEU A 72 -12.68 -9.12 24.24
C LEU A 72 -13.02 -8.00 23.26
N LEU A 73 -13.01 -6.76 23.75
CA LEU A 73 -13.11 -5.59 22.89
C LEU A 73 -11.82 -5.44 22.08
N ILE A 74 -11.95 -5.16 20.78
CA ILE A 74 -10.82 -4.99 19.86
C ILE A 74 -9.80 -3.97 20.40
N ASP A 75 -10.28 -2.83 20.90
CA ASP A 75 -9.43 -1.76 21.43
C ASP A 75 -8.65 -2.15 22.69
N SER A 76 -9.09 -3.20 23.40
CA SER A 76 -8.44 -3.73 24.60
C SER A 76 -7.43 -4.85 24.32
N LEU A 77 -7.36 -5.37 23.08
CA LEU A 77 -6.51 -6.52 22.75
C LEU A 77 -5.02 -6.27 23.07
N GLN A 78 -4.53 -5.05 22.83
CA GLN A 78 -3.14 -4.69 23.13
C GLN A 78 -2.84 -4.71 24.64
N ASP A 79 -3.74 -4.18 25.47
CA ASP A 79 -3.63 -4.24 26.94
C ASP A 79 -3.65 -5.69 27.44
N HIS A 80 -4.49 -6.55 26.86
CA HIS A 80 -4.51 -7.98 27.18
C HIS A 80 -3.22 -8.70 26.76
N ILE A 81 -2.60 -8.34 25.63
CA ILE A 81 -1.30 -8.86 25.21
C ILE A 81 -0.23 -8.47 26.24
N GLU A 82 -0.19 -7.21 26.66
CA GLU A 82 0.77 -6.71 27.64
C GLU A 82 0.61 -7.40 29.00
N LYS A 83 -0.62 -7.51 29.50
CA LYS A 83 -0.93 -8.24 30.74
C LYS A 83 -0.54 -9.72 30.69
N THR A 84 -0.83 -10.41 29.58
CA THR A 84 -0.48 -11.83 29.41
C THR A 84 1.03 -12.01 29.28
N THR A 85 1.73 -11.06 28.65
CA THR A 85 3.20 -11.04 28.56
C THR A 85 3.82 -10.82 29.92
N ALA A 86 3.30 -9.88 30.72
CA ALA A 86 3.76 -9.64 32.09
C ALA A 86 3.56 -10.88 32.97
N PHE A 87 2.38 -11.53 32.89
CA PHE A 87 2.11 -12.76 33.61
C PHE A 87 3.06 -13.91 33.22
N ARG A 88 3.42 -14.02 31.93
CA ARG A 88 4.42 -14.99 31.46
C ARG A 88 5.76 -14.80 32.15
N GLU A 89 6.21 -13.55 32.32
CA GLU A 89 7.46 -13.25 33.02
C GLU A 89 7.33 -13.47 34.54
N GLU A 90 6.16 -13.19 35.12
CA GLU A 90 5.87 -13.41 36.54
C GLU A 90 5.96 -14.90 36.94
N ILE A 91 5.48 -15.81 36.07
CA ILE A 91 5.54 -17.25 36.33
C ILE A 91 6.89 -17.89 35.99
N MET A 92 7.83 -17.18 35.36
CA MET A 92 9.15 -17.74 35.00
C MET A 92 9.93 -18.38 36.17
N PRO A 93 9.91 -17.83 37.41
CA PRO A 93 10.57 -18.45 38.55
C PRO A 93 10.03 -19.84 38.92
N LEU A 94 8.74 -20.14 38.66
CA LEU A 94 8.16 -21.48 38.91
C LEU A 94 8.88 -22.58 38.13
N LYS A 95 9.43 -22.25 36.95
CA LYS A 95 10.29 -23.17 36.19
C LYS A 95 11.50 -23.62 37.01
N GLN A 96 12.07 -22.71 37.78
CA GLN A 96 13.22 -23.00 38.62
C GLN A 96 12.79 -23.79 39.87
N ASP A 97 11.65 -23.47 40.46
CA ASP A 97 11.10 -24.21 41.59
C ASP A 97 10.85 -25.69 41.23
N VAL A 98 10.17 -25.94 40.12
CA VAL A 98 9.93 -27.30 39.59
C VAL A 98 11.25 -28.04 39.31
N ARG A 99 12.28 -27.35 38.82
CA ARG A 99 13.61 -27.95 38.66
C ARG A 99 14.26 -28.33 39.99
N VAL A 100 14.17 -27.47 41.00
CA VAL A 100 14.69 -27.73 42.35
C VAL A 100 13.99 -28.94 42.97
N VAL A 101 12.67 -29.03 42.85
CA VAL A 101 11.91 -30.19 43.34
C VAL A 101 12.38 -31.49 42.68
N ASN A 102 12.52 -31.50 41.35
CA ASN A 102 13.01 -32.69 40.62
C ASN A 102 14.45 -33.06 40.99
N GLU A 103 15.32 -32.06 41.18
CA GLU A 103 16.70 -32.24 41.62
C GLU A 103 16.76 -32.87 43.02
N LEU A 104 15.99 -32.34 43.98
CA LEU A 104 15.88 -32.90 45.34
C LEU A 104 15.36 -34.33 45.32
N SER A 105 14.39 -34.64 44.45
CA SER A 105 13.92 -36.02 44.24
C SER A 105 15.02 -36.93 43.70
N SER A 106 15.85 -36.45 42.79
CA SER A 106 16.94 -37.25 42.21
C SER A 106 18.06 -37.56 43.22
N GLN A 107 18.29 -36.65 44.18
CA GLN A 107 19.29 -36.81 45.25
C GLN A 107 18.95 -37.91 46.27
N LEU A 108 17.73 -38.45 46.25
CA LEU A 108 17.30 -39.56 47.10
C LEU A 108 17.78 -40.93 46.58
N ALA A 109 17.97 -41.08 45.26
CA ALA A 109 18.38 -42.35 44.66
C ALA A 109 19.77 -42.84 45.15
N PRO A 110 20.81 -41.98 45.28
CA PRO A 110 22.09 -42.38 45.86
C PRO A 110 22.04 -42.76 47.35
N LEU A 111 20.96 -42.42 48.06
CA LEU A 111 20.73 -42.78 49.46
C LEU A 111 19.92 -44.07 49.63
N ASP A 112 19.59 -44.75 48.52
CA ASP A 112 18.74 -45.95 48.48
C ASP A 112 17.32 -45.70 49.08
N VAL A 113 16.86 -44.45 49.00
CA VAL A 113 15.54 -44.02 49.47
C VAL A 113 14.57 -43.99 48.29
N GLN A 114 13.53 -44.81 48.35
CA GLN A 114 12.44 -44.77 47.37
C GLN A 114 11.31 -43.88 47.87
N LEU A 115 10.81 -42.99 47.00
CA LEU A 115 9.63 -42.19 47.29
C LEU A 115 8.39 -43.10 47.40
N SER A 116 7.47 -42.71 48.28
CA SER A 116 6.16 -43.35 48.33
C SER A 116 5.39 -43.13 47.02
N SER A 117 4.48 -44.06 46.69
CA SER A 117 3.62 -43.92 45.51
C SER A 117 2.82 -42.62 45.51
N ASN A 118 2.46 -42.11 46.69
CA ASN A 118 1.70 -40.86 46.82
C ASN A 118 2.58 -39.64 46.52
N THR A 119 3.80 -39.61 47.08
CA THR A 119 4.75 -38.50 46.85
C THR A 119 5.20 -38.45 45.40
N SER A 120 5.45 -39.61 44.77
CA SER A 120 5.79 -39.68 43.34
C SER A 120 4.66 -39.10 42.48
N ARG A 121 3.40 -39.46 42.76
CA ARG A 121 2.25 -38.91 42.03
C ARG A 121 2.11 -37.40 42.21
N GLN A 122 2.35 -36.88 43.42
CA GLN A 122 2.34 -35.45 43.68
C GLN A 122 3.43 -34.71 42.88
N LEU A 123 4.63 -35.30 42.79
CA LEU A 123 5.73 -34.76 41.97
C LEU A 123 5.37 -34.73 40.49
N ASP A 124 4.79 -35.81 39.98
CA ASP A 124 4.34 -35.92 38.59
C ASP A 124 3.22 -34.92 38.28
N ASP A 125 2.28 -34.72 39.21
CA ASP A 125 1.19 -33.74 39.11
C ASP A 125 1.72 -32.31 39.03
N LEU A 126 2.65 -31.91 39.91
CA LEU A 126 3.28 -30.58 39.87
C LEU A 126 3.99 -30.33 38.53
N ASN A 127 4.72 -31.32 38.03
CA ASN A 127 5.38 -31.26 36.73
C ASN A 127 4.38 -31.12 35.57
N MET A 128 3.25 -31.83 35.63
CA MET A 128 2.19 -31.76 34.62
C MET A 128 1.48 -30.41 34.63
N ARG A 129 1.08 -29.93 35.81
CA ARG A 129 0.41 -28.64 36.02
C ARG A 129 1.26 -27.47 35.52
N TRP A 130 2.55 -27.44 35.85
CA TRP A 130 3.49 -26.44 35.33
C TRP A 130 3.53 -26.44 33.79
N LYS A 131 3.65 -27.61 33.16
CA LYS A 131 3.66 -27.72 31.68
C LYS A 131 2.34 -27.23 31.06
N LEU A 132 1.21 -27.61 31.64
CA LEU A 132 -0.12 -27.18 31.17
C LEU A 132 -0.30 -25.67 31.29
N LEU A 133 0.17 -25.07 32.39
CA LEU A 133 0.16 -23.63 32.59
C LEU A 133 1.01 -22.92 31.52
N GLN A 134 2.22 -23.42 31.26
CA GLN A 134 3.10 -22.85 30.24
C GLN A 134 2.44 -22.88 28.84
N VAL A 135 1.89 -24.02 28.43
CA VAL A 135 1.21 -24.16 27.13
C VAL A 135 0.02 -23.22 27.02
N ALA A 136 -0.80 -23.12 28.08
CA ALA A 136 -1.97 -22.25 28.08
C ALA A 136 -1.62 -20.75 27.93
N VAL A 137 -0.52 -20.30 28.56
CA VAL A 137 -0.03 -18.92 28.44
C VAL A 137 0.43 -18.65 27.01
N GLU A 138 1.21 -19.56 26.41
CA GLU A 138 1.71 -19.43 25.04
C GLU A 138 0.56 -19.45 24.02
N GLU A 139 -0.42 -20.34 24.19
CA GLU A 139 -1.61 -20.41 23.33
C GLU A 139 -2.46 -19.15 23.41
N ARG A 140 -2.72 -18.64 24.62
CA ARG A 140 -3.47 -17.38 24.79
C ARG A 140 -2.76 -16.22 24.13
N LEU A 141 -1.44 -16.10 24.33
CA LEU A 141 -0.65 -15.02 23.75
C LEU A 141 -0.68 -15.08 22.22
N LYS A 142 -0.60 -16.28 21.64
CA LYS A 142 -0.76 -16.51 20.20
C LYS A 142 -2.15 -16.06 19.72
N GLN A 143 -3.23 -16.51 20.36
CA GLN A 143 -4.60 -16.14 20.00
C GLN A 143 -4.84 -14.62 20.08
N LEU A 144 -4.36 -13.97 21.14
CA LEU A 144 -4.46 -12.52 21.30
C LEU A 144 -3.69 -11.77 20.21
N GLN A 145 -2.48 -12.23 19.86
CA GLN A 145 -1.67 -11.64 18.79
C GLN A 145 -2.27 -11.84 17.40
N GLU A 146 -2.91 -12.99 17.15
CA GLU A 146 -3.66 -13.26 15.91
C GLU A 146 -4.90 -12.35 15.84
N ALA A 147 -5.71 -12.29 16.90
CA ALA A 147 -6.86 -11.39 16.96
C ALA A 147 -6.46 -9.91 16.81
N HIS A 148 -5.39 -9.46 17.47
CA HIS A 148 -4.91 -8.09 17.33
C HIS A 148 -4.36 -7.79 15.92
N ARG A 149 -3.76 -8.77 15.24
CA ARG A 149 -3.31 -8.62 13.86
C ARG A 149 -4.49 -8.49 12.90
N ASP A 150 -5.53 -9.29 13.10
CA ASP A 150 -6.64 -9.43 12.18
C ASP A 150 -7.74 -8.40 12.41
N PHE A 151 -7.89 -7.90 13.65
CA PHE A 151 -8.95 -6.96 14.01
C PHE A 151 -8.45 -5.67 14.64
N GLY A 152 -7.17 -5.59 15.03
CA GLY A 152 -6.63 -4.39 15.67
C GLY A 152 -6.66 -3.16 14.75
N PRO A 153 -6.28 -1.98 15.28
CA PRO A 153 -6.40 -0.68 14.58
C PRO A 153 -5.63 -0.60 13.24
N SER A 154 -4.62 -1.46 13.07
CA SER A 154 -3.82 -1.55 11.84
C SER A 154 -4.28 -2.66 10.90
N SER A 155 -5.38 -3.35 11.24
CA SER A 155 -5.89 -4.47 10.47
C SER A 155 -6.56 -3.99 9.18
N GLN A 156 -6.36 -4.76 8.12
CA GLN A 156 -6.98 -4.50 6.82
C GLN A 156 -8.15 -5.46 6.56
N HIS A 157 -8.65 -6.14 7.60
CA HIS A 157 -9.61 -7.24 7.44
C HIS A 157 -10.97 -6.75 6.93
N PHE A 158 -11.41 -5.54 7.29
CA PHE A 158 -12.66 -4.98 6.77
C PHE A 158 -12.65 -4.88 5.22
N LEU A 159 -11.46 -4.70 4.62
CA LEU A 159 -11.28 -4.68 3.17
C LEU A 159 -11.34 -6.07 2.52
N SER A 160 -11.38 -7.17 3.27
CA SER A 160 -11.58 -8.51 2.68
C SER A 160 -12.89 -8.61 1.88
N THR A 161 -13.88 -7.79 2.23
CA THR A 161 -15.18 -7.67 1.56
C THR A 161 -15.14 -6.90 0.23
N SER A 162 -14.00 -6.29 -0.13
CA SER A 162 -13.83 -5.58 -1.42
C SER A 162 -13.90 -6.53 -2.62
N VAL A 163 -13.54 -7.80 -2.40
CA VAL A 163 -13.54 -8.87 -3.38
C VAL A 163 -14.53 -9.97 -3.02
N GLN A 164 -14.89 -10.78 -4.02
CA GLN A 164 -15.77 -11.93 -3.89
C GLN A 164 -15.13 -13.13 -4.58
N LEU A 165 -15.56 -14.34 -4.22
CA LEU A 165 -15.14 -15.57 -4.88
C LEU A 165 -15.26 -15.44 -6.42
N PRO A 166 -14.26 -15.89 -7.20
CA PRO A 166 -13.11 -16.71 -6.81
C PRO A 166 -11.91 -15.94 -6.24
N TRP A 167 -12.04 -14.62 -6.02
CA TRP A 167 -10.95 -13.77 -5.53
C TRP A 167 -10.90 -13.70 -4.00
N GLN A 168 -9.69 -13.67 -3.46
CA GLN A 168 -9.41 -13.44 -2.05
C GLN A 168 -8.34 -12.35 -1.91
N ARG A 169 -8.61 -11.37 -1.04
CA ARG A 169 -7.63 -10.36 -0.65
C ARG A 169 -6.71 -10.93 0.42
N ALA A 170 -5.41 -10.78 0.24
CA ALA A 170 -4.38 -11.16 1.18
C ALA A 170 -3.40 -10.01 1.41
N VAL A 171 -2.57 -10.10 2.44
CA VAL A 171 -1.62 -9.05 2.82
C VAL A 171 -0.22 -9.64 2.91
N SER A 172 0.75 -9.00 2.25
CA SER A 172 2.15 -9.42 2.26
C SER A 172 2.83 -9.09 3.60
N GLN A 173 4.07 -9.56 3.77
CA GLN A 173 4.89 -9.23 4.95
C GLN A 173 5.09 -7.71 5.12
N ASN A 174 5.20 -6.98 4.01
CA ASN A 174 5.35 -5.52 3.98
C ASN A 174 4.00 -4.77 4.13
N LYS A 175 2.93 -5.46 4.55
CA LYS A 175 1.58 -4.91 4.70
C LYS A 175 0.93 -4.42 3.40
N VAL A 176 1.48 -4.81 2.24
CA VAL A 176 0.93 -4.50 0.92
C VAL A 176 -0.13 -5.53 0.55
N PRO A 177 -1.35 -5.11 0.15
CA PRO A 177 -2.35 -6.05 -0.30
C PRO A 177 -2.02 -6.66 -1.66
N TYR A 178 -2.38 -7.93 -1.81
CA TYR A 178 -2.38 -8.64 -3.08
C TYR A 178 -3.62 -9.52 -3.16
N TYR A 179 -3.95 -9.99 -4.36
CA TYR A 179 -5.19 -10.69 -4.65
C TYR A 179 -4.88 -12.06 -5.22
N ILE A 180 -5.55 -13.07 -4.67
CA ILE A 180 -5.42 -14.48 -5.03
C ILE A 180 -6.68 -14.86 -5.79
N ASN A 181 -6.52 -15.40 -7.00
CA ASN A 181 -7.62 -16.00 -7.74
C ASN A 181 -7.55 -17.52 -7.59
N HIS A 182 -8.50 -18.09 -6.86
CA HIS A 182 -8.55 -19.53 -6.59
C HIS A 182 -8.92 -20.38 -7.81
N GLN A 183 -9.59 -19.78 -8.81
CA GLN A 183 -9.98 -20.47 -10.03
C GLN A 183 -8.79 -20.64 -10.98
N THR A 184 -7.95 -19.61 -11.12
CA THR A 184 -6.77 -19.63 -11.99
C THR A 184 -5.48 -19.99 -11.27
N GLN A 185 -5.52 -20.10 -9.93
CA GLN A 185 -4.36 -20.34 -9.07
C GLN A 185 -3.25 -19.30 -9.26
N THR A 186 -3.62 -18.05 -9.49
CA THR A 186 -2.68 -16.93 -9.71
C THR A 186 -2.80 -15.89 -8.61
N THR A 187 -1.70 -15.18 -8.36
CA THR A 187 -1.68 -13.99 -7.51
C THR A 187 -1.36 -12.74 -8.31
N CYS A 188 -1.94 -11.59 -7.93
CA CYS A 188 -1.65 -10.31 -8.56
C CYS A 188 -1.67 -9.16 -7.55
N TRP A 189 -0.94 -8.09 -7.86
CA TRP A 189 -0.95 -6.88 -7.04
C TRP A 189 -2.18 -6.01 -7.29
N ASP A 190 -2.77 -6.10 -8.47
CA ASP A 190 -3.91 -5.27 -8.87
C ASP A 190 -5.22 -5.87 -8.39
N HIS A 191 -6.10 -5.01 -7.88
CA HIS A 191 -7.46 -5.41 -7.53
C HIS A 191 -8.18 -5.87 -8.81
N PRO A 192 -9.01 -6.93 -8.80
CA PRO A 192 -9.67 -7.43 -10.01
C PRO A 192 -10.49 -6.38 -10.76
N LYS A 193 -11.23 -5.53 -10.03
CA LYS A 193 -11.94 -4.38 -10.63
C LYS A 193 -11.02 -3.27 -11.14
N MET A 194 -9.80 -3.12 -10.62
CA MET A 194 -8.79 -2.21 -11.20
C MET A 194 -8.27 -2.78 -12.52
N THR A 195 -7.99 -4.09 -12.59
CA THR A 195 -7.61 -4.77 -13.84
C THR A 195 -8.69 -4.61 -14.91
N GLU A 196 -9.96 -4.87 -14.55
CA GLU A 196 -11.10 -4.65 -15.45
C GLU A 196 -11.18 -3.19 -15.90
N LEU A 197 -11.09 -2.24 -14.97
CA LEU A 197 -11.10 -0.81 -15.29
C LEU A 197 -10.01 -0.47 -16.31
N PHE A 198 -8.76 -0.87 -16.07
CA PHE A 198 -7.63 -0.59 -16.98
C PHE A 198 -7.79 -1.25 -18.34
N GLN A 199 -8.39 -2.45 -18.42
CA GLN A 199 -8.75 -3.06 -19.70
C GLN A 199 -9.74 -2.17 -20.46
N THR A 200 -10.79 -1.67 -19.81
CA THR A 200 -11.76 -0.77 -20.45
C THR A 200 -11.20 0.61 -20.80
N LEU A 201 -10.07 1.03 -20.21
CA LEU A 201 -9.36 2.24 -20.64
C LEU A 201 -8.73 2.05 -22.03
N GLY A 202 -8.50 0.81 -22.46
CA GLY A 202 -7.99 0.46 -23.78
C GLY A 202 -8.90 0.94 -24.92
N ASP A 203 -10.21 1.00 -24.70
CA ASP A 203 -11.19 1.46 -25.69
C ASP A 203 -10.95 2.91 -26.14
N LEU A 204 -10.28 3.71 -25.30
CA LEU A 204 -9.98 5.11 -25.55
C LEU A 204 -8.68 5.31 -26.37
N ASN A 205 -7.95 4.24 -26.69
CA ASN A 205 -6.70 4.32 -27.46
C ASN A 205 -6.90 4.86 -28.89
N ASN A 206 -8.12 4.80 -29.41
CA ASN A 206 -8.49 5.36 -30.72
C ASN A 206 -8.58 6.89 -30.73
N VAL A 207 -8.58 7.56 -29.58
CA VAL A 207 -8.61 9.03 -29.48
C VAL A 207 -7.26 9.57 -29.95
N ARG A 208 -7.25 10.27 -31.09
CA ARG A 208 -6.03 10.73 -31.76
C ARG A 208 -5.22 11.73 -30.94
N PHE A 209 -5.89 12.59 -30.17
CA PHE A 209 -5.26 13.63 -29.38
C PHE A 209 -4.91 13.12 -27.98
N SER A 210 -3.61 13.03 -27.69
CA SER A 210 -3.09 12.44 -26.45
C SER A 210 -3.62 13.10 -25.19
N ALA A 211 -3.67 14.44 -25.15
CA ALA A 211 -4.18 15.17 -23.98
C ALA A 211 -5.63 14.80 -23.65
N TYR A 212 -6.51 14.70 -24.66
CA TYR A 212 -7.90 14.26 -24.46
C TYR A 212 -7.99 12.78 -24.13
N ARG A 213 -7.22 11.92 -24.80
CA ARG A 213 -7.18 10.48 -24.51
C ARG A 213 -6.83 10.23 -23.04
N THR A 214 -5.75 10.83 -22.56
CA THR A 214 -5.31 10.73 -21.16
C THR A 214 -6.35 11.31 -20.21
N ALA A 215 -6.89 12.50 -20.51
CA ALA A 215 -7.93 13.10 -19.67
C ALA A 215 -9.20 12.25 -19.58
N MET A 216 -9.64 11.62 -20.68
CA MET A 216 -10.79 10.70 -20.67
C MET A 216 -10.50 9.43 -19.87
N LYS A 217 -9.28 8.87 -19.99
CA LYS A 217 -8.84 7.74 -19.16
C LYS A 217 -8.85 8.10 -17.68
N ILE A 218 -8.26 9.26 -17.33
CA ILE A 218 -8.26 9.78 -15.95
C ILE A 218 -9.68 10.06 -15.47
N ARG A 219 -10.58 10.57 -16.31
CA ARG A 219 -11.99 10.82 -15.94
C ARG A 219 -12.73 9.53 -15.59
N ARG A 220 -12.52 8.46 -16.38
CA ARG A 220 -13.12 7.15 -16.11
C ARG A 220 -12.58 6.54 -14.81
N LEU A 221 -11.28 6.69 -14.56
CA LEU A 221 -10.65 6.32 -13.29
C LEU A 221 -11.18 7.14 -12.12
N GLN A 222 -11.27 8.47 -12.26
CA GLN A 222 -11.75 9.39 -11.24
C GLN A 222 -13.16 9.00 -10.76
N LYS A 223 -14.06 8.68 -11.68
CA LYS A 223 -15.42 8.19 -11.38
C LYS A 223 -15.43 6.83 -10.72
N ALA A 224 -14.63 5.88 -11.22
CA ALA A 224 -14.54 4.55 -10.63
C ALA A 224 -14.03 4.58 -9.18
N LEU A 225 -13.18 5.56 -8.86
CA LEU A 225 -12.68 5.81 -7.51
C LEU A 225 -13.58 6.76 -6.70
N CYS A 226 -14.69 7.28 -7.25
CA CYS A 226 -15.55 8.29 -6.61
C CYS A 226 -14.84 9.59 -6.17
N LEU A 227 -13.65 9.88 -6.72
CA LEU A 227 -12.90 11.08 -6.36
C LEU A 227 -13.51 12.35 -6.97
N ASP A 228 -14.39 12.21 -7.97
CA ASP A 228 -15.19 13.32 -8.50
C ASP A 228 -16.32 13.77 -7.55
N LEU A 229 -16.54 13.06 -6.44
CA LEU A 229 -17.42 13.47 -5.35
C LEU A 229 -16.65 14.17 -4.21
N LEU A 230 -15.33 13.97 -4.13
CA LEU A 230 -14.49 14.48 -3.05
C LEU A 230 -14.16 15.96 -3.23
N ASP A 231 -14.78 16.84 -2.44
CA ASP A 231 -14.46 18.27 -2.45
C ASP A 231 -13.06 18.56 -1.89
N LEU A 232 -12.34 19.50 -2.53
CA LEU A 232 -10.96 19.89 -2.15
C LEU A 232 -10.81 20.25 -0.66
N ASN A 233 -11.78 20.97 -0.10
CA ASN A 233 -11.74 21.38 1.31
C ASN A 233 -11.89 20.19 2.27
N VAL A 234 -12.75 19.21 1.91
CA VAL A 234 -12.93 17.99 2.71
C VAL A 234 -11.63 17.19 2.72
N ALA A 235 -11.02 16.98 1.55
CA ALA A 235 -9.72 16.29 1.46
C ALA A 235 -8.65 16.96 2.34
N GLN A 236 -8.52 18.29 2.26
CA GLN A 236 -7.55 19.05 3.06
C GLN A 236 -7.82 18.92 4.57
N ASN A 237 -9.08 19.06 5.01
CA ASN A 237 -9.44 18.91 6.41
C ASN A 237 -9.14 17.49 6.92
N THR A 238 -9.39 16.46 6.11
CA THR A 238 -9.05 15.08 6.47
C THR A 238 -7.54 14.88 6.60
N PHE A 239 -6.73 15.48 5.72
CA PHE A 239 -5.27 15.43 5.87
C PHE A 239 -4.79 16.08 7.19
N GLU A 240 -5.43 17.17 7.61
CA GLU A 240 -5.12 17.84 8.88
C GLU A 240 -5.55 16.99 10.09
N GLN A 241 -6.74 16.37 10.04
CA GLN A 241 -7.23 15.44 11.08
C GLN A 241 -6.28 14.26 11.28
N HIS A 242 -5.78 13.69 10.18
CA HIS A 242 -4.79 12.60 10.19
C HIS A 242 -3.35 13.09 10.43
N LYS A 243 -3.15 14.37 10.76
CA LYS A 243 -1.84 15.00 11.06
C LYS A 243 -0.82 14.83 9.94
N LEU A 244 -1.28 14.79 8.69
CA LEU A 244 -0.44 14.66 7.49
C LEU A 244 0.19 16.01 7.11
N THR A 245 0.94 16.63 8.03
CA THR A 245 1.51 17.97 7.85
C THR A 245 2.89 17.94 7.20
N GLN A 246 3.69 16.91 7.48
CA GLN A 246 5.05 16.77 6.94
C GLN A 246 5.05 16.03 5.60
N ASN A 247 5.18 16.78 4.50
CA ASN A 247 5.09 16.23 3.15
C ASN A 247 6.21 15.23 2.78
N THR A 248 7.34 15.25 3.49
CA THR A 248 8.45 14.29 3.31
C THR A 248 8.28 12.98 4.08
N GLN A 249 7.32 12.91 5.01
CA GLN A 249 7.04 11.71 5.79
C GLN A 249 6.56 10.58 4.87
N GLN A 250 7.00 9.35 5.17
CA GLN A 250 6.54 8.14 4.51
C GLN A 250 5.32 7.59 5.27
N LEU A 251 4.19 7.44 4.59
CA LEU A 251 2.98 6.80 5.11
C LEU A 251 3.00 5.32 4.81
N CYS A 252 2.75 4.50 5.82
CA CYS A 252 2.59 3.07 5.63
C CYS A 252 1.19 2.76 5.08
N VAL A 253 1.01 1.63 4.41
CA VAL A 253 -0.29 1.21 3.87
C VAL A 253 -1.45 1.33 4.88
N PRO A 254 -1.33 0.92 6.16
CA PRO A 254 -2.40 1.11 7.14
C PRO A 254 -2.78 2.58 7.37
N ASP A 255 -1.82 3.50 7.37
CA ASP A 255 -2.08 4.93 7.53
C ASP A 255 -2.84 5.50 6.33
N VAL A 256 -2.47 5.06 5.12
CA VAL A 256 -3.17 5.41 3.88
C VAL A 256 -4.60 4.89 3.92
N ILE A 257 -4.80 3.64 4.33
CA ILE A 257 -6.13 3.03 4.51
C ILE A 257 -6.96 3.86 5.47
N ASN A 258 -6.44 4.19 6.66
CA ASN A 258 -7.17 4.95 7.67
C ASN A 258 -7.62 6.33 7.15
N CYS A 259 -6.74 7.03 6.43
CA CYS A 259 -7.08 8.30 5.81
C CYS A 259 -8.15 8.14 4.72
N LEU A 260 -8.01 7.14 3.83
CA LEU A 260 -9.01 6.85 2.80
C LEU A 260 -10.36 6.42 3.39
N THR A 261 -10.38 5.63 4.46
CA THR A 261 -11.60 5.22 5.16
C THR A 261 -12.35 6.44 5.67
N THR A 262 -11.67 7.38 6.33
CA THR A 262 -12.31 8.64 6.76
C THR A 262 -12.90 9.43 5.60
N ILE A 263 -12.20 9.49 4.46
CA ILE A 263 -12.70 10.14 3.24
C ILE A 263 -13.97 9.44 2.74
N TYR A 264 -13.93 8.13 2.55
CA TYR A 264 -15.03 7.39 1.93
C TYR A 264 -16.23 7.20 2.87
N ASP A 265 -16.03 7.11 4.19
CA ASP A 265 -17.14 7.16 5.16
C ASP A 265 -17.88 8.50 5.07
N GLY A 266 -17.15 9.61 4.97
CA GLY A 266 -17.76 10.94 4.77
C GLY A 266 -18.49 11.07 3.43
N LEU A 267 -18.00 10.42 2.38
CA LEU A 267 -18.68 10.39 1.08
C LEU A 267 -19.92 9.49 1.08
N GLU A 268 -19.87 8.34 1.74
CA GLU A 268 -20.98 7.39 1.86
C GLU A 268 -22.18 8.02 2.57
N GLN A 269 -21.94 8.81 3.62
CA GLN A 269 -23.00 9.55 4.32
C GLN A 269 -23.82 10.46 3.39
N ASN A 270 -23.16 11.06 2.38
CA ASN A 270 -23.78 11.98 1.41
C ASN A 270 -24.25 11.28 0.13
N HIS A 271 -23.70 10.11 -0.20
CA HIS A 271 -23.85 9.42 -1.47
C HIS A 271 -23.97 7.89 -1.32
N LYS A 272 -24.87 7.42 -0.44
CA LYS A 272 -25.03 6.01 -0.03
C LYS A 272 -25.11 5.01 -1.20
N ASP A 273 -25.83 5.36 -2.26
CA ASP A 273 -26.04 4.44 -3.40
C ASP A 273 -24.83 4.35 -4.35
N LEU A 274 -23.86 5.28 -4.23
CA LEU A 274 -22.71 5.38 -5.13
C LEU A 274 -21.42 4.86 -4.50
N VAL A 275 -21.29 4.94 -3.17
CA VAL A 275 -20.03 4.68 -2.46
C VAL A 275 -20.12 3.39 -1.68
N ASN A 276 -19.38 2.37 -2.13
CA ASN A 276 -19.10 1.17 -1.34
C ASN A 276 -17.75 1.38 -0.65
N VAL A 277 -17.76 1.69 0.65
CA VAL A 277 -16.54 2.10 1.38
C VAL A 277 -15.40 1.07 1.26
N PRO A 278 -15.57 -0.23 1.58
CA PRO A 278 -14.47 -1.19 1.46
C PRO A 278 -13.88 -1.25 0.04
N LEU A 279 -14.75 -1.27 -0.98
CA LEU A 279 -14.29 -1.32 -2.37
C LEU A 279 -13.57 -0.03 -2.78
N CYS A 280 -14.11 1.14 -2.46
CA CYS A 280 -13.52 2.43 -2.83
C CYS A 280 -12.16 2.64 -2.15
N VAL A 281 -12.03 2.28 -0.88
CA VAL A 281 -10.76 2.33 -0.16
C VAL A 281 -9.72 1.43 -0.83
N ASP A 282 -10.06 0.17 -1.12
CA ASP A 282 -9.10 -0.80 -1.67
C ASP A 282 -8.70 -0.47 -3.12
N MET A 283 -9.66 -0.02 -3.94
CA MET A 283 -9.42 0.45 -5.31
C MET A 283 -8.53 1.71 -5.33
N CYS A 284 -8.81 2.67 -4.44
CA CYS A 284 -8.05 3.92 -4.37
C CYS A 284 -6.63 3.69 -3.81
N LEU A 285 -6.50 2.82 -2.80
CA LEU A 285 -5.20 2.34 -2.30
C LEU A 285 -4.41 1.67 -3.43
N ASN A 286 -5.03 0.74 -4.16
CA ASN A 286 -4.38 0.04 -5.26
C ASN A 286 -3.90 1.02 -6.34
N TRP A 287 -4.72 2.01 -6.70
CA TRP A 287 -4.32 3.09 -7.60
C TRP A 287 -3.13 3.91 -7.06
N LEU A 288 -3.17 4.37 -5.81
CA LEU A 288 -2.08 5.15 -5.21
C LEU A 288 -0.76 4.35 -5.18
N LEU A 289 -0.82 3.07 -4.83
CA LEU A 289 0.36 2.19 -4.85
C LEU A 289 0.88 1.98 -6.29
N ASN A 290 0.01 1.86 -7.28
CA ASN A 290 0.40 1.77 -8.69
C ASN A 290 1.10 3.03 -9.19
N VAL A 291 0.69 4.21 -8.72
CA VAL A 291 1.28 5.48 -9.13
C VAL A 291 2.57 5.78 -8.36
N TYR A 292 2.61 5.53 -7.04
CA TYR A 292 3.63 6.05 -6.15
C TYR A 292 4.47 5.01 -5.38
N ASP A 293 4.10 3.72 -5.41
CA ASP A 293 4.87 2.62 -4.80
C ASP A 293 4.92 1.41 -5.75
N THR A 294 5.50 1.61 -6.93
CA THR A 294 5.64 0.54 -7.94
C THR A 294 6.51 -0.62 -7.44
N GLY A 295 7.42 -0.35 -6.49
CA GLY A 295 8.28 -1.36 -5.86
C GLY A 295 7.60 -2.16 -4.75
N ARG A 296 6.35 -1.85 -4.38
CA ARG A 296 5.60 -2.50 -3.29
C ARG A 296 6.37 -2.51 -1.97
N SER A 297 7.00 -1.38 -1.65
CA SER A 297 7.69 -1.16 -0.39
C SER A 297 6.72 -1.08 0.80
N GLY A 298 5.43 -0.82 0.54
CA GLY A 298 4.41 -0.63 1.57
C GLY A 298 4.37 0.79 2.13
N LYS A 299 5.04 1.73 1.46
CA LYS A 299 5.13 3.13 1.87
C LYS A 299 4.96 4.09 0.70
N ILE A 300 4.25 5.19 0.91
CA ILE A 300 4.17 6.32 -0.04
C ILE A 300 4.48 7.63 0.68
N PRO A 301 5.13 8.61 0.02
CA PRO A 301 5.28 9.94 0.60
C PRO A 301 3.93 10.63 0.81
N VAL A 302 3.78 11.37 1.92
CA VAL A 302 2.59 12.19 2.21
C VAL A 302 2.29 13.13 1.04
N LEU A 303 3.32 13.79 0.48
CA LEU A 303 3.16 14.70 -0.65
C LEU A 303 2.46 14.00 -1.82
N SER A 304 2.95 12.83 -2.20
CA SER A 304 2.48 12.10 -3.38
C SER A 304 1.01 11.67 -3.23
N MET A 305 0.62 11.19 -2.05
CA MET A 305 -0.78 10.89 -1.73
C MET A 305 -1.66 12.14 -1.90
N LYS A 306 -1.25 13.28 -1.34
CA LYS A 306 -2.01 14.53 -1.45
C LYS A 306 -2.12 15.02 -2.88
N ILE A 307 -1.01 15.01 -3.64
CA ILE A 307 -1.01 15.43 -5.05
C ILE A 307 -1.95 14.53 -5.86
N GLY A 308 -1.91 13.22 -5.67
CA GLY A 308 -2.82 12.28 -6.32
C GLY A 308 -4.29 12.60 -6.03
N LEU A 309 -4.66 12.64 -4.75
CA LEU A 309 -6.04 12.87 -4.33
C LEU A 309 -6.55 14.26 -4.75
N LEU A 310 -5.81 15.34 -4.44
CA LEU A 310 -6.21 16.72 -4.79
C LEU A 310 -6.32 16.92 -6.31
N SER A 311 -5.47 16.26 -7.10
CA SER A 311 -5.56 16.34 -8.57
C SER A 311 -6.87 15.77 -9.09
N LEU A 312 -7.38 14.70 -8.48
CA LEU A 312 -8.61 14.01 -8.89
C LEU A 312 -9.85 14.41 -8.08
N SER A 313 -9.72 15.25 -7.05
CA SER A 313 -10.83 15.82 -6.29
C SER A 313 -11.73 16.75 -7.13
N LYS A 314 -12.97 16.93 -6.67
CA LYS A 314 -13.94 17.93 -7.14
C LYS A 314 -13.57 19.33 -6.67
N GLY A 315 -13.61 20.29 -7.59
CA GLY A 315 -13.37 21.71 -7.31
C GLY A 315 -13.06 22.51 -8.58
N HIS A 316 -13.00 23.84 -8.47
CA HIS A 316 -12.62 24.67 -9.60
C HIS A 316 -11.13 24.49 -9.93
N LEU A 317 -10.78 24.56 -11.21
CA LEU A 317 -9.42 24.33 -11.69
C LEU A 317 -8.39 25.29 -11.06
N GLU A 318 -8.74 26.58 -10.95
CA GLU A 318 -7.86 27.58 -10.33
C GLU A 318 -7.63 27.31 -8.85
N GLU A 319 -8.67 26.90 -8.11
CA GLU A 319 -8.53 26.51 -6.70
C GLU A 319 -7.63 25.29 -6.57
N LYS A 320 -7.83 24.28 -7.42
CA LYS A 320 -6.98 23.09 -7.46
C LYS A 320 -5.50 23.45 -7.65
N TYR A 321 -5.18 24.38 -8.54
CA TYR A 321 -3.81 24.88 -8.70
C TYR A 321 -3.27 25.49 -7.40
N LYS A 322 -4.06 26.29 -6.68
CA LYS A 322 -3.66 26.89 -5.40
C LYS A 322 -3.45 25.82 -4.32
N TYR A 323 -4.31 24.81 -4.24
CA TYR A 323 -4.16 23.71 -3.28
C TYR A 323 -2.91 22.88 -3.56
N LEU A 324 -2.64 22.55 -4.83
CA LEU A 324 -1.44 21.82 -5.24
C LEU A 324 -0.16 22.62 -4.95
N PHE A 325 -0.16 23.92 -5.26
CA PHE A 325 0.96 24.81 -4.96
C PHE A 325 1.25 24.88 -3.46
N ARG A 326 0.20 25.00 -2.63
CA ARG A 326 0.33 25.05 -1.17
C ARG A 326 0.97 23.79 -0.59
N GLN A 327 0.87 22.63 -1.25
CA GLN A 327 1.55 21.41 -0.76
C GLN A 327 3.07 21.47 -0.91
N VAL A 328 3.62 22.33 -1.75
CA VAL A 328 5.06 22.46 -1.95
C VAL A 328 5.62 23.81 -1.51
N ALA A 329 4.75 24.79 -1.27
CA ALA A 329 5.14 26.13 -0.80
C ALA A 329 5.86 26.08 0.56
N GLY A 330 6.88 26.95 0.70
CA GLY A 330 7.59 27.16 1.94
C GLY A 330 6.81 28.03 2.94
N PRO A 331 7.42 28.36 4.10
CA PRO A 331 6.78 29.17 5.14
C PRO A 331 6.34 30.57 4.69
N ALA A 332 6.96 31.11 3.63
CA ALA A 332 6.64 32.40 3.04
C ALA A 332 5.51 32.34 1.97
N ASP A 333 4.85 31.19 1.80
CA ASP A 333 3.86 30.94 0.73
C ASP A 333 4.45 31.10 -0.70
N THR A 334 5.76 30.87 -0.84
CA THR A 334 6.49 30.88 -2.11
C THR A 334 7.13 29.51 -2.39
N CYS A 335 7.41 29.23 -3.67
CA CYS A 335 8.07 27.99 -4.11
C CYS A 335 9.38 28.29 -4.84
N ASP A 336 10.44 27.56 -4.53
CA ASP A 336 11.66 27.52 -5.33
C ASP A 336 11.56 26.48 -6.48
N GLN A 337 12.62 26.37 -7.29
CA GLN A 337 12.69 25.40 -8.39
C GLN A 337 12.59 23.96 -7.91
N ARG A 338 13.15 23.63 -6.74
CA ARG A 338 13.17 22.26 -6.20
C ARG A 338 11.78 21.84 -5.72
N GLN A 339 11.05 22.73 -5.07
CA GLN A 339 9.68 22.55 -4.60
C GLN A 339 8.73 22.39 -5.78
N LEU A 340 8.82 23.26 -6.79
CA LEU A 340 8.04 23.10 -8.03
C LEU A 340 8.36 21.76 -8.70
N ALA A 341 9.64 21.38 -8.76
CA ALA A 341 10.07 20.11 -9.31
C ALA A 341 9.45 18.91 -8.56
N GLN A 342 9.29 18.98 -7.24
CA GLN A 342 8.60 17.94 -6.46
C GLN A 342 7.14 17.80 -6.87
N LEU A 343 6.40 18.91 -6.97
CA LEU A 343 5.00 18.91 -7.43
C LEU A 343 4.87 18.28 -8.82
N LEU A 344 5.70 18.72 -9.78
CA LEU A 344 5.62 18.22 -11.15
C LEU A 344 6.03 16.74 -11.26
N ARG A 345 7.03 16.29 -10.50
CA ARG A 345 7.43 14.88 -10.44
C ARG A 345 6.31 13.98 -9.94
N ASP A 346 5.56 14.41 -8.94
CA ASP A 346 4.46 13.63 -8.39
C ASP A 346 3.22 13.68 -9.29
N ALA A 347 2.94 14.83 -9.91
CA ALA A 347 1.83 15.01 -10.84
C ALA A 347 2.01 14.20 -12.13
N ILE A 348 3.23 14.13 -12.68
CA ILE A 348 3.52 13.40 -13.93
C ILE A 348 3.43 11.87 -13.76
N GLN A 349 3.47 11.35 -12.53
CA GLN A 349 3.28 9.91 -12.30
C GLN A 349 1.88 9.43 -12.70
N ILE A 350 0.86 10.29 -12.61
CA ILE A 350 -0.53 9.94 -12.95
C ILE A 350 -0.66 9.56 -14.44
N PRO A 351 -0.27 10.41 -15.41
CA PRO A 351 -0.27 10.01 -16.83
C PRO A 351 0.78 8.94 -17.15
N ARG A 352 1.88 8.84 -16.37
CA ARG A 352 2.86 7.76 -16.51
C ARG A 352 2.26 6.39 -16.22
N GLN A 353 1.44 6.27 -15.17
CA GLN A 353 0.78 5.01 -14.85
C GLN A 353 -0.24 4.56 -15.93
N LEU A 354 -0.74 5.50 -16.74
CA LEU A 354 -1.59 5.20 -17.88
C LEU A 354 -0.81 4.90 -19.17
N GLY A 355 0.52 4.92 -19.13
CA GLY A 355 1.39 4.72 -20.29
C GLY A 355 1.45 5.93 -21.25
N GLU A 356 1.04 7.11 -20.80
CA GLU A 356 0.86 8.30 -21.67
C GLU A 356 1.94 9.38 -21.45
N VAL A 357 2.93 9.16 -20.58
CA VAL A 357 3.94 10.16 -20.18
C VAL A 357 4.74 10.78 -21.33
N ALA A 358 4.99 10.03 -22.40
CA ALA A 358 5.71 10.53 -23.57
C ALA A 358 5.01 11.73 -24.23
N ALA A 359 3.68 11.81 -24.12
CA ALA A 359 2.91 12.94 -24.62
C ALA A 359 3.02 14.20 -23.73
N PHE A 360 3.60 14.11 -22.54
CA PHE A 360 3.62 15.19 -21.54
C PHE A 360 5.05 15.67 -21.23
N GLY A 361 5.99 15.49 -22.16
CA GLY A 361 7.38 15.91 -22.00
C GLY A 361 8.30 14.85 -21.38
N GLY A 362 7.81 13.62 -21.21
CA GLY A 362 8.57 12.53 -20.61
C GLY A 362 8.62 12.62 -19.08
N SER A 363 9.43 11.76 -18.48
CA SER A 363 9.58 11.70 -17.01
C SER A 363 10.46 12.84 -16.47
N ASN A 364 11.24 13.49 -17.33
CA ASN A 364 12.10 14.61 -16.95
C ASN A 364 11.29 15.92 -16.89
N ILE A 365 11.11 16.46 -15.68
CA ILE A 365 10.35 17.69 -15.46
C ILE A 365 11.19 18.97 -15.53
N ASP A 366 12.51 18.87 -15.60
CA ASP A 366 13.42 20.03 -15.54
C ASP A 366 13.17 21.07 -16.65
N PRO A 367 12.83 20.68 -17.89
CA PRO A 367 12.42 21.65 -18.92
C PRO A 367 11.17 22.44 -18.53
N SER A 368 10.20 21.80 -17.85
CA SER A 368 8.97 22.46 -17.41
C SER A 368 9.24 23.43 -16.26
N VAL A 369 10.09 23.05 -15.30
CA VAL A 369 10.51 23.93 -14.21
C VAL A 369 11.23 25.16 -14.77
N ARG A 370 12.22 24.96 -15.65
CA ARG A 370 12.92 26.07 -16.31
C ARG A 370 11.98 26.98 -17.08
N SER A 371 11.01 26.41 -17.82
CA SER A 371 9.99 27.18 -18.54
C SER A 371 9.14 28.04 -17.60
N CYS A 372 8.74 27.52 -16.43
CA CYS A 372 8.00 28.28 -15.43
C CYS A 372 8.81 29.46 -14.89
N PHE A 373 10.07 29.24 -14.52
CA PHE A 373 10.92 30.28 -13.93
C PHE A 373 11.35 31.35 -14.95
N GLN A 374 11.50 30.98 -16.23
CA GLN A 374 11.72 31.93 -17.32
C GLN A 374 10.49 32.82 -17.56
N HIS A 375 9.28 32.29 -17.40
CA HIS A 375 8.03 33.03 -17.57
C HIS A 375 7.85 34.14 -16.52
N ILE A 376 8.44 34.00 -15.32
CA ILE A 376 8.35 34.96 -14.21
C ILE A 376 9.56 35.89 -14.11
N THR A 377 10.28 36.10 -15.22
CA THR A 377 11.46 36.98 -15.30
C THR A 377 12.65 36.48 -14.45
N ASN A 378 12.83 35.15 -14.35
CA ASN A 378 13.95 34.51 -13.63
C ASN A 378 14.08 34.92 -12.15
N LYS A 379 12.96 35.20 -11.47
CA LYS A 379 12.95 35.32 -10.01
C LYS A 379 13.39 34.01 -9.34
N VAL A 380 13.96 34.10 -8.14
CA VAL A 380 14.40 32.92 -7.37
C VAL A 380 13.20 32.17 -6.78
N GLU A 381 12.14 32.90 -6.44
CA GLU A 381 10.92 32.38 -5.82
C GLU A 381 9.69 32.66 -6.68
N LEU A 382 8.81 31.66 -6.74
CA LEU A 382 7.53 31.66 -7.44
C LEU A 382 6.40 31.93 -6.44
N GLU A 383 5.53 32.90 -6.75
CA GLU A 383 4.33 33.20 -5.96
C GLU A 383 3.10 32.42 -6.47
N PRO A 384 2.06 32.20 -5.65
CA PRO A 384 0.88 31.43 -6.05
C PRO A 384 0.18 31.97 -7.30
N ARG A 385 0.08 33.30 -7.44
CA ARG A 385 -0.54 33.95 -8.62
C ARG A 385 0.26 33.68 -9.89
N GLN A 386 1.58 33.79 -9.80
CA GLN A 386 2.48 33.56 -10.93
C GLN A 386 2.43 32.09 -11.39
N PHE A 387 2.32 31.15 -10.43
CA PHE A 387 2.12 29.73 -10.75
C PHE A 387 0.79 29.49 -11.47
N VAL A 388 -0.31 30.07 -10.98
CA VAL A 388 -1.63 29.96 -11.62
C VAL A 388 -1.59 30.53 -13.04
N ASP A 389 -0.93 31.67 -13.25
CA ASP A 389 -0.81 32.28 -14.58
C ASP A 389 0.03 31.41 -15.53
N TRP A 390 1.11 30.78 -15.05
CA TRP A 390 1.85 29.78 -15.84
C TRP A 390 0.99 28.55 -16.17
N MET A 391 0.23 28.02 -15.22
CA MET A 391 -0.68 26.89 -15.43
C MET A 391 -1.80 27.19 -16.43
N ARG A 392 -2.23 28.46 -16.55
CA ARG A 392 -3.19 28.91 -17.58
C ARG A 392 -2.63 28.86 -19.00
N LEU A 393 -1.31 28.82 -19.16
CA LEU A 393 -0.66 28.56 -20.45
C LEU A 393 -0.69 27.07 -20.84
N GLU A 394 -1.23 26.20 -19.97
CA GLU A 394 -1.34 24.76 -20.18
C GLU A 394 0.02 24.11 -20.52
N PRO A 395 1.02 24.19 -19.61
CA PRO A 395 2.33 23.63 -19.85
C PRO A 395 2.24 22.12 -20.10
N GLN A 396 3.09 21.62 -21.02
CA GLN A 396 2.97 20.25 -21.53
C GLN A 396 2.98 19.17 -20.43
N SER A 397 3.70 19.38 -19.32
CA SER A 397 3.73 18.45 -18.19
C SER A 397 2.43 18.39 -17.39
N MET A 398 1.59 19.41 -17.47
CA MET A 398 0.36 19.52 -16.68
C MET A 398 -0.93 19.65 -17.50
N VAL A 399 -0.85 19.77 -18.83
CA VAL A 399 -2.02 19.98 -19.71
C VAL A 399 -3.12 18.92 -19.56
N TRP A 400 -2.81 17.71 -19.09
CA TRP A 400 -3.81 16.68 -18.80
C TRP A 400 -4.84 17.12 -17.74
N LEU A 401 -4.45 17.96 -16.78
CA LEU A 401 -5.31 18.42 -15.69
C LEU A 401 -6.38 19.43 -16.14
N PRO A 402 -6.07 20.55 -16.84
CA PRO A 402 -7.09 21.42 -17.39
C PRO A 402 -7.97 20.68 -18.42
N VAL A 403 -7.40 19.76 -19.22
CA VAL A 403 -8.20 18.97 -20.17
C VAL A 403 -9.16 18.02 -19.45
N LEU A 404 -8.77 17.40 -18.33
CA LEU A 404 -9.66 16.62 -17.48
C LEU A 404 -10.89 17.43 -17.04
N HIS A 405 -10.69 18.66 -16.60
CA HIS A 405 -11.79 19.55 -16.21
C HIS A 405 -12.69 19.90 -17.39
N ARG A 406 -12.13 20.11 -18.59
CA ARG A 406 -12.93 20.33 -19.80
C ARG A 406 -13.73 19.09 -20.20
N VAL A 407 -13.15 17.89 -20.08
CA VAL A 407 -13.85 16.62 -20.31
C VAL A 407 -15.01 16.49 -19.34
N ALA A 408 -14.79 16.73 -18.05
CA ALA A 408 -15.84 16.67 -17.04
C ALA A 408 -16.99 17.66 -17.31
N ALA A 409 -16.68 18.90 -17.71
CA ALA A 409 -17.69 19.90 -18.08
C ALA A 409 -18.48 19.50 -19.34
N ALA A 410 -17.81 18.92 -20.33
CA ALA A 410 -18.42 18.53 -21.59
C ALA A 410 -19.43 17.40 -21.45
N GLU A 411 -19.26 16.47 -20.48
CA GLU A 411 -20.14 15.30 -20.30
C GLU A 411 -21.64 15.65 -20.23
N THR A 412 -21.98 16.81 -19.64
CA THR A 412 -23.37 17.26 -19.48
C THR A 412 -23.73 18.40 -20.45
N ALA A 413 -22.79 18.84 -21.28
CA ALA A 413 -23.00 19.93 -22.22
C ALA A 413 -23.84 19.47 -23.43
N LYS A 414 -24.84 20.28 -23.77
CA LYS A 414 -25.72 20.07 -24.93
C LYS A 414 -25.76 21.32 -25.77
N HIS A 415 -25.40 21.20 -27.04
CA HIS A 415 -25.37 22.29 -27.99
C HIS A 415 -26.44 22.10 -29.06
N GLN A 416 -27.26 23.12 -29.28
CA GLN A 416 -28.25 23.16 -30.38
C GLN A 416 -27.58 23.42 -31.73
N ALA A 417 -26.55 22.62 -32.04
CA ALA A 417 -25.78 22.67 -33.26
C ALA A 417 -25.78 21.28 -33.90
N LYS A 418 -25.73 21.24 -35.24
CA LYS A 418 -25.67 20.01 -36.02
C LYS A 418 -24.25 19.74 -36.45
N CYS A 419 -23.74 18.53 -36.22
CA CYS A 419 -22.41 18.17 -36.70
C CYS A 419 -22.36 18.15 -38.23
N ASN A 420 -21.39 18.85 -38.83
CA ASN A 420 -21.22 18.91 -40.27
C ASN A 420 -20.72 17.59 -40.88
N ILE A 421 -20.20 16.66 -40.07
CA ILE A 421 -19.68 15.36 -40.48
C ILE A 421 -20.74 14.26 -40.31
N CYS A 422 -21.04 13.83 -39.08
CA CYS A 422 -22.00 12.75 -38.81
C CYS A 422 -23.47 13.17 -38.84
N LYS A 423 -23.78 14.47 -38.95
CA LYS A 423 -25.15 15.04 -38.96
C LYS A 423 -25.93 14.90 -37.67
N GLU A 424 -25.32 14.40 -36.60
CA GLU A 424 -25.90 14.32 -35.26
C GLU A 424 -26.28 15.72 -34.74
N CYS A 425 -27.47 15.80 -34.14
CA CYS A 425 -28.05 17.01 -33.59
C CYS A 425 -29.08 16.62 -32.51
N PRO A 426 -29.02 17.19 -31.31
CA PRO A 426 -28.03 18.15 -30.83
C PRO A 426 -26.65 17.51 -30.58
N ILE A 427 -25.57 18.30 -30.66
CA ILE A 427 -24.24 17.82 -30.24
C ILE A 427 -24.22 17.74 -28.71
N VAL A 428 -23.98 16.54 -28.19
CA VAL A 428 -23.74 16.28 -26.76
C VAL A 428 -22.24 16.06 -26.55
N GLY A 429 -21.67 16.58 -25.47
CA GLY A 429 -20.21 16.59 -25.29
C GLY A 429 -19.57 17.84 -25.88
N PHE A 430 -18.29 17.71 -26.26
CA PHE A 430 -17.56 18.81 -26.90
C PHE A 430 -18.17 19.20 -28.26
N ARG A 431 -18.24 20.52 -28.48
CA ARG A 431 -18.50 21.14 -29.79
C ARG A 431 -17.25 21.85 -30.28
N TYR A 432 -16.79 21.49 -31.47
CA TYR A 432 -15.68 22.15 -32.15
C TYR A 432 -16.18 22.97 -33.33
N ARG A 433 -16.01 24.29 -33.28
CA ARG A 433 -16.44 25.20 -34.36
C ARG A 433 -15.25 25.72 -35.15
N SER A 434 -15.33 25.66 -36.47
CA SER A 434 -14.28 26.20 -37.34
C SER A 434 -14.24 27.72 -37.31
N LEU A 435 -13.04 28.26 -37.12
CA LEU A 435 -12.76 29.70 -37.29
C LEU A 435 -12.50 30.09 -38.74
N LYS A 436 -12.48 29.11 -39.66
CA LYS A 436 -12.25 29.32 -41.09
C LYS A 436 -13.53 29.12 -41.91
N HIS A 437 -14.27 28.05 -41.62
CA HIS A 437 -15.52 27.73 -42.33
C HIS A 437 -16.72 28.24 -41.55
N PHE A 438 -17.58 28.99 -42.23
CA PHE A 438 -18.80 29.53 -41.63
C PHE A 438 -19.76 28.40 -41.24
N ASN A 439 -20.30 28.44 -40.01
CA ASN A 439 -21.23 27.43 -39.48
C ASN A 439 -20.77 25.99 -39.72
N TYR A 440 -19.49 25.74 -39.44
CA TYR A 440 -18.91 24.41 -39.51
C TYR A 440 -18.62 23.91 -38.09
N ASP A 441 -19.50 23.05 -37.59
CA ASP A 441 -19.47 22.48 -36.27
C ASP A 441 -19.14 20.97 -36.34
N VAL A 442 -18.32 20.49 -35.43
CA VAL A 442 -17.86 19.11 -35.36
C VAL A 442 -18.11 18.59 -33.94
N CYS A 443 -18.77 17.43 -33.81
CA CYS A 443 -18.97 16.79 -32.51
C CYS A 443 -17.68 16.13 -31.99
N GLN A 444 -17.64 15.87 -30.69
CA GLN A 444 -16.57 15.15 -30.01
C GLN A 444 -16.10 13.89 -30.76
N SER A 445 -17.01 12.98 -31.10
CA SER A 445 -16.68 11.73 -31.80
C SER A 445 -16.02 11.98 -33.15
N CYS A 446 -16.55 12.91 -33.95
CA CYS A 446 -15.96 13.22 -35.26
C CYS A 446 -14.57 13.87 -35.13
N PHE A 447 -14.40 14.75 -34.15
CA PHE A 447 -13.12 15.45 -33.92
C PHE A 447 -12.05 14.47 -33.43
N PHE A 448 -12.33 13.65 -32.41
CA PHE A 448 -11.37 12.71 -31.83
C PHE A 448 -10.94 11.59 -32.77
N SER A 449 -11.84 11.12 -33.65
CA SER A 449 -11.49 10.17 -34.71
C SER A 449 -10.79 10.83 -35.91
N GLY A 450 -10.60 12.16 -35.90
CA GLY A 450 -9.97 12.88 -37.00
C GLY A 450 -10.78 12.87 -38.31
N ARG A 451 -12.10 12.69 -38.24
CA ARG A 451 -12.95 12.70 -39.44
C ARG A 451 -13.00 14.10 -40.03
N THR A 452 -13.10 14.18 -41.36
CA THR A 452 -13.20 15.46 -42.08
C THR A 452 -14.31 15.39 -43.13
N ALA A 453 -14.91 16.54 -43.45
CA ALA A 453 -15.92 16.64 -44.50
C ALA A 453 -15.85 18.03 -45.16
N LYS A 454 -16.43 18.15 -46.36
CA LYS A 454 -16.58 19.42 -47.10
C LYS A 454 -15.27 20.23 -47.22
N GLY A 455 -14.15 19.56 -47.48
CA GLY A 455 -12.83 20.19 -47.64
C GLY A 455 -12.24 20.83 -46.38
N HIS A 456 -12.83 20.59 -45.20
CA HIS A 456 -12.26 21.02 -43.93
C HIS A 456 -11.01 20.19 -43.60
N LYS A 457 -9.90 20.84 -43.27
CA LYS A 457 -8.67 20.18 -42.82
C LYS A 457 -8.59 20.26 -41.30
N LEU A 458 -8.16 19.18 -40.64
CA LEU A 458 -7.95 19.12 -39.17
C LEU A 458 -7.01 20.21 -38.64
N ASN A 459 -6.18 20.76 -39.51
CA ASN A 459 -5.18 21.76 -39.21
C ASN A 459 -5.78 23.20 -39.23
N TYR A 460 -7.07 23.35 -39.56
CA TYR A 460 -7.74 24.63 -39.49
C TYR A 460 -8.01 25.02 -38.03
N PRO A 461 -7.94 26.32 -37.70
CA PRO A 461 -8.21 26.78 -36.35
C PRO A 461 -9.67 26.47 -35.98
N MET A 462 -9.86 25.87 -34.81
CA MET A 462 -11.15 25.52 -34.23
C MET A 462 -11.27 26.19 -32.86
N VAL A 463 -12.49 26.57 -32.48
CA VAL A 463 -12.86 26.92 -31.10
C VAL A 463 -13.51 25.69 -30.48
N GLU A 464 -13.07 25.36 -29.27
CA GLU A 464 -13.68 24.34 -28.44
C GLU A 464 -14.74 24.97 -27.53
N TYR A 465 -15.90 24.32 -27.42
CA TYR A 465 -16.88 24.58 -26.39
C TYR A 465 -17.12 23.29 -25.60
N CYS A 466 -17.03 23.41 -24.28
CA CYS A 466 -17.31 22.34 -23.31
C CYS A 466 -18.47 22.68 -22.36
N THR A 467 -19.10 23.84 -22.53
CA THR A 467 -20.29 24.29 -21.80
C THR A 467 -21.36 24.78 -22.79
N PRO A 468 -22.66 24.74 -22.45
CA PRO A 468 -23.72 25.21 -23.34
C PRO A 468 -23.46 26.65 -23.82
N THR A 469 -23.39 26.84 -25.14
CA THR A 469 -23.08 28.13 -25.76
C THR A 469 -24.22 29.12 -25.57
N THR A 470 -23.90 30.32 -25.09
CA THR A 470 -24.85 31.45 -25.01
C THR A 470 -24.86 32.26 -26.31
N SER A 471 -25.97 32.93 -26.63
CA SER A 471 -26.12 33.69 -27.89
C SER A 471 -25.06 34.79 -28.09
N GLY A 472 -24.49 35.34 -27.00
CA GLY A 472 -23.39 36.32 -27.06
C GLY A 472 -22.03 35.74 -27.44
N GLU A 473 -21.78 34.46 -27.17
CA GLU A 473 -20.54 33.76 -27.58
C GLU A 473 -20.55 33.45 -29.08
N ASP A 474 -21.71 33.04 -29.61
CA ASP A 474 -21.92 32.83 -31.04
C ASP A 474 -21.64 34.12 -31.86
N MET A 475 -22.06 35.28 -31.35
CA MET A 475 -21.82 36.58 -31.99
C MET A 475 -20.34 37.01 -31.93
N ARG A 476 -19.64 36.75 -30.82
CA ARG A 476 -18.19 37.01 -30.71
C ARG A 476 -17.40 36.16 -31.70
N ASP A 477 -17.72 34.89 -31.85
CA ASP A 477 -17.01 34.02 -32.78
C ASP A 477 -17.38 34.27 -34.24
N PHE A 478 -18.60 34.75 -34.52
CA PHE A 478 -18.96 35.31 -35.82
C PHE A 478 -18.04 36.46 -36.23
N THR A 479 -17.76 37.41 -35.32
CA THR A 479 -16.83 38.51 -35.60
C THR A 479 -15.38 38.04 -35.78
N LYS A 480 -14.94 36.99 -35.07
CA LYS A 480 -13.62 36.38 -35.28
C LYS A 480 -13.52 35.65 -36.62
N VAL A 481 -14.54 34.91 -37.05
CA VAL A 481 -14.60 34.23 -38.35
C VAL A 481 -14.52 35.24 -39.49
N LEU A 482 -15.25 36.36 -39.39
CA LEU A 482 -15.16 37.46 -40.35
C LEU A 482 -13.75 38.05 -40.39
N LYS A 483 -13.16 38.40 -39.23
CA LYS A 483 -11.78 38.90 -39.15
C LYS A 483 -10.77 37.90 -39.71
N ASN A 484 -10.98 36.60 -39.52
CA ASN A 484 -10.08 35.53 -39.96
C ASN A 484 -10.20 35.22 -41.47
N LYS A 485 -11.38 35.40 -42.08
CA LYS A 485 -11.57 35.26 -43.54
C LYS A 485 -10.72 36.24 -44.35
N PHE A 486 -10.39 37.40 -43.79
CA PHE A 486 -9.53 38.42 -44.44
C PHE A 486 -8.03 38.27 -44.13
N ARG A 487 -7.63 37.26 -43.34
CA ARG A 487 -6.20 37.04 -43.00
C ARG A 487 -5.53 36.04 -43.95
N SER A 488 -4.28 36.34 -44.33
CA SER A 488 -3.51 35.57 -45.32
C SER A 488 -3.06 34.20 -44.80
N LYS A 489 -2.72 33.26 -45.70
CA LYS A 489 -2.13 31.94 -45.33
C LYS A 489 -0.89 32.09 -44.43
N LYS A 490 -0.07 33.13 -44.61
CA LYS A 490 1.10 33.45 -43.77
C LYS A 490 0.73 33.82 -42.33
N TYR A 491 -0.44 34.43 -42.10
CA TYR A 491 -0.90 34.78 -40.76
C TYR A 491 -1.18 33.54 -39.88
N PHE A 492 -1.85 32.53 -40.44
CA PHE A 492 -2.14 31.29 -39.72
C PHE A 492 -0.91 30.38 -39.55
N ALA A 493 0.16 30.60 -40.33
CA ALA A 493 1.44 29.92 -40.17
C ALA A 493 2.31 30.52 -39.04
N LYS A 494 2.20 31.84 -38.78
CA LYS A 494 2.94 32.55 -37.72
C LYS A 494 2.30 32.46 -36.33
N HIS A 495 1.08 31.94 -36.21
CA HIS A 495 0.40 31.70 -34.94
C HIS A 495 0.15 30.19 -34.76
N PRO A 496 1.15 29.43 -34.25
CA PRO A 496 0.95 28.03 -33.91
C PRO A 496 -0.06 27.87 -32.77
N ARG A 497 -0.64 26.69 -32.73
CA ARG A 497 -1.96 26.36 -32.17
C ARG A 497 -1.92 25.98 -30.68
N LEU A 498 -3.12 25.97 -30.10
CA LEU A 498 -3.50 25.39 -28.80
C LEU A 498 -2.82 24.03 -28.54
N GLY A 499 -2.34 23.82 -27.30
CA GLY A 499 -1.44 22.73 -26.86
C GLY A 499 -1.99 21.30 -26.88
N TYR A 500 -3.17 21.05 -27.47
CA TYR A 500 -3.73 19.71 -27.61
C TYR A 500 -3.29 18.99 -28.90
N LEU A 501 -2.44 19.62 -29.72
CA LEU A 501 -1.93 18.99 -30.93
C LEU A 501 -0.83 17.96 -30.65
N PRO A 502 -0.65 16.95 -31.54
CA PRO A 502 0.32 15.89 -31.32
C PRO A 502 1.74 16.47 -31.23
N VAL A 503 2.40 16.23 -30.10
CA VAL A 503 3.85 16.38 -29.98
C VAL A 503 4.47 15.15 -30.64
N GLN A 504 5.33 15.36 -31.65
CA GLN A 504 6.14 14.27 -32.18
C GLN A 504 7.16 13.89 -31.10
N THR A 505 7.07 12.65 -30.63
CA THR A 505 8.03 12.05 -29.71
C THR A 505 9.36 11.88 -30.44
N VAL A 506 10.34 12.72 -30.14
CA VAL A 506 11.73 12.47 -30.54
C VAL A 506 12.27 11.40 -29.60
N LEU A 507 12.71 10.27 -30.17
CA LEU A 507 13.39 9.20 -29.45
C LEU A 507 14.70 9.74 -28.88
N GLU A 508 14.93 9.54 -27.58
CA GLU A 508 16.19 9.84 -26.90
C GLU A 508 17.34 9.01 -27.53
N GLY A 509 18.28 9.71 -28.15
CA GLY A 509 19.50 9.12 -28.71
C GLY A 509 20.46 10.22 -29.18
N ASP A 510 21.59 10.27 -28.50
CA ASP A 510 22.84 11.00 -28.76
C ASP A 510 22.99 12.49 -28.37
N ASN A 511 23.99 12.68 -27.50
CA ASN A 511 24.60 13.94 -27.07
C ASN A 511 25.09 14.76 -28.27
N MET A 512 24.73 16.05 -28.31
CA MET A 512 25.58 17.13 -28.83
C MET A 512 25.11 18.49 -28.30
N GLU A 513 26.07 19.35 -27.97
CA GLU A 513 25.90 20.68 -27.39
C GLU A 513 25.35 21.72 -28.40
N THR A 514 24.56 22.67 -27.87
CA THR A 514 24.20 24.03 -28.38
C THR A 514 23.31 24.17 -29.65
N PRO A 515 22.60 25.31 -29.88
CA PRO A 515 22.09 26.37 -28.99
C PRO A 515 20.55 26.52 -29.06
N VAL A 516 19.98 27.36 -28.19
CA VAL A 516 18.55 27.73 -28.17
C VAL A 516 18.08 28.20 -29.55
N THR A 517 17.33 27.36 -30.26
CA THR A 517 16.53 27.77 -31.43
C THR A 517 15.17 27.07 -31.39
N LEU A 518 14.13 27.90 -31.50
CA LEU A 518 12.73 27.51 -31.65
C LEU A 518 12.58 26.51 -32.80
N ILE A 519 12.19 25.27 -32.51
CA ILE A 519 11.98 24.26 -33.55
C ILE A 519 10.59 24.47 -34.17
N SER A 520 10.61 25.24 -35.27
CA SER A 520 9.73 25.03 -36.41
C SER A 520 10.17 23.77 -37.14
N MET A 521 9.28 22.81 -37.39
CA MET A 521 9.47 21.84 -38.48
C MET A 521 8.12 21.43 -39.09
N CYS A 522 7.83 22.02 -40.26
CA CYS A 522 6.99 21.44 -41.28
C CYS A 522 7.84 21.47 -42.55
N PRO A 523 8.10 20.35 -43.25
CA PRO A 523 8.59 20.41 -44.61
C PRO A 523 7.42 20.32 -45.60
N GLU A 524 7.45 21.21 -46.59
CA GLU A 524 6.68 21.12 -47.82
C GLU A 524 7.15 19.92 -48.66
N GLN A 525 6.18 19.19 -49.22
CA GLN A 525 6.18 18.42 -50.48
C GLN A 525 7.48 17.67 -50.90
N TYR A 526 7.44 16.34 -50.86
CA TYR A 526 8.08 15.47 -51.87
C TYR A 526 7.23 14.23 -52.16
N GLU A 527 7.28 13.79 -53.41
CA GLU A 527 6.47 12.77 -54.05
C GLU A 527 6.74 11.33 -53.57
N LEU A 528 5.75 10.46 -53.84
CA LEU A 528 5.75 9.03 -53.56
C LEU A 528 7.00 8.31 -54.10
N SER A 529 7.66 7.52 -53.24
CA SER A 529 8.41 6.34 -53.68
C SER A 529 8.11 5.17 -52.74
N GLN A 530 7.82 4.02 -53.34
CA GLN A 530 7.46 2.76 -52.69
C GLN A 530 8.69 2.03 -52.15
N SER A 531 8.58 1.51 -50.91
CA SER A 531 8.96 0.14 -50.41
C SER A 531 9.88 0.14 -49.17
N PRO A 532 9.93 -0.94 -48.35
CA PRO A 532 9.06 -2.13 -48.26
C PRO A 532 8.27 -2.20 -46.93
N GLN A 533 7.19 -3.00 -46.93
CA GLN A 533 6.37 -3.29 -45.76
C GLN A 533 7.19 -3.98 -44.65
N LEU A 534 7.20 -3.40 -43.46
CA LEU A 534 7.53 -4.09 -42.21
C LEU A 534 6.25 -4.18 -41.38
N SER A 535 5.93 -5.41 -40.99
CA SER A 535 4.67 -5.84 -40.37
C SER A 535 4.45 -5.24 -38.98
N HIS A 536 3.18 -5.11 -38.62
CA HIS A 536 2.64 -4.42 -37.45
C HIS A 536 2.70 -5.27 -36.15
N ASP A 537 3.61 -6.25 -36.07
CA ASP A 537 3.61 -7.29 -35.02
C ASP A 537 4.51 -6.99 -33.80
N ASP A 538 5.23 -5.87 -33.79
CA ASP A 538 6.28 -5.64 -32.78
C ASP A 538 5.77 -5.12 -31.40
N THR A 539 4.46 -5.10 -31.19
CA THR A 539 3.85 -4.77 -29.88
C THR A 539 3.56 -6.00 -29.04
N HIS A 540 3.26 -7.15 -29.65
CA HIS A 540 3.06 -8.41 -28.93
C HIS A 540 4.38 -9.04 -28.45
N SER A 541 5.44 -8.98 -29.26
CA SER A 541 6.79 -9.48 -28.90
C SER A 541 7.41 -8.75 -27.69
N ARG A 542 7.05 -7.48 -27.48
CA ARG A 542 7.54 -6.69 -26.33
C ARG A 542 6.81 -7.00 -25.03
N ILE A 543 5.58 -7.51 -25.10
CA ILE A 543 4.82 -8.01 -23.95
C ILE A 543 5.35 -9.39 -23.55
N GLU A 544 5.67 -10.25 -24.53
CA GLU A 544 6.34 -11.53 -24.26
C GLU A 544 7.72 -11.35 -23.64
N GLN A 545 8.57 -10.44 -24.15
CA GLN A 545 9.89 -10.19 -23.52
C GLN A 545 9.81 -9.64 -22.09
N TYR A 546 8.69 -8.98 -21.72
CA TYR A 546 8.44 -8.56 -20.34
C TYR A 546 7.92 -9.73 -19.48
N ALA A 547 7.09 -10.61 -20.04
CA ALA A 547 6.64 -11.83 -19.37
C ALA A 547 7.78 -12.84 -19.13
N SER A 548 8.71 -12.99 -20.10
CA SER A 548 9.86 -13.90 -19.99
C SER A 548 10.90 -13.45 -18.96
N ARG A 549 11.04 -12.14 -18.70
CA ARG A 549 11.94 -11.60 -17.66
C ARG A 549 11.38 -11.71 -16.24
N VAL A 550 10.09 -12.01 -16.08
CA VAL A 550 9.43 -12.27 -14.79
C VAL A 550 9.39 -13.78 -14.49
N GLY A 551 9.79 -14.64 -15.44
CA GLY A 551 9.70 -16.11 -15.35
C GLY A 551 11.00 -16.85 -14.98
N THR A 552 12.08 -16.16 -14.61
CA THR A 552 13.34 -16.83 -14.20
C THR A 552 13.77 -16.38 -12.83
N ASP A 553 13.15 -16.97 -11.81
CA ASP A 553 13.84 -17.40 -10.59
C ASP A 553 12.90 -18.30 -9.76
N GLY A 554 13.29 -19.58 -9.64
CA GLY A 554 12.71 -20.54 -8.71
C GLY A 554 11.88 -21.66 -9.34
N GLU A 555 12.53 -22.64 -9.98
CA GLU A 555 11.94 -23.97 -10.11
C GLU A 555 11.76 -24.57 -8.69
N VAL A 556 10.51 -24.86 -8.33
CA VAL A 556 10.18 -25.67 -7.14
C VAL A 556 9.56 -26.96 -7.65
N GLU A 557 10.32 -28.04 -7.57
CA GLU A 557 9.86 -29.38 -7.89
C GLU A 557 9.09 -29.95 -6.67
N TRP A 558 7.85 -30.41 -6.90
CA TRP A 558 7.00 -31.01 -5.87
C TRP A 558 7.20 -32.52 -5.85
N LEU A 559 7.83 -33.04 -4.79
CA LEU A 559 7.77 -34.47 -4.46
C LEU A 559 6.64 -34.71 -3.45
N SER A 560 5.66 -35.49 -3.87
CA SER A 560 4.54 -35.93 -3.05
C SER A 560 4.93 -37.14 -2.20
N THR A 561 4.89 -36.99 -0.88
CA THR A 561 4.69 -38.09 0.06
C THR A 561 3.86 -37.60 1.25
N ASP A 562 2.69 -38.21 1.42
CA ASP A 562 1.80 -38.28 2.58
C ASP A 562 1.88 -37.18 3.67
N GLY A 563 0.98 -36.19 3.53
CA GLY A 563 0.13 -35.80 4.66
C GLY A 563 0.53 -34.63 5.57
N GLN A 564 1.70 -33.99 5.45
CA GLN A 564 2.02 -32.76 6.20
C GLN A 564 2.97 -31.82 5.41
N GLN A 565 2.55 -30.57 5.17
CA GLN A 565 3.40 -29.53 4.56
C GLN A 565 3.96 -28.58 5.62
N LEU A 566 5.25 -28.72 5.93
CA LEU A 566 6.09 -27.73 6.63
C LEU A 566 7.00 -27.06 5.60
N CYS A 567 7.02 -25.72 5.59
CA CYS A 567 7.84 -24.92 4.68
C CYS A 567 9.21 -24.62 5.30
N TYR A 568 10.30 -25.10 4.68
CA TYR A 568 11.66 -24.65 4.97
C TYR A 568 12.30 -24.07 3.70
N ARG A 569 12.88 -22.88 3.84
CA ARG A 569 13.70 -22.20 2.82
C ARG A 569 15.15 -22.64 3.06
N LYS A 570 15.81 -23.29 2.08
CA LYS A 570 17.28 -23.48 2.12
C LYS A 570 17.98 -22.16 1.79
N HIS A 571 19.10 -21.92 2.48
CA HIS A 571 19.93 -20.71 2.49
C HIS A 571 20.29 -20.15 1.11
#